data_AF-A0A2H9MGI7-F1
#
_entry.id   AF-A0A2H9MGI7-F1
#
_cell.length_a   1.000
_cell.length_b   1.000
_cell.length_c   1.000
_cell.angle_alpha   90.00
_cell.angle_beta   90.00
_cell.angle_gamma   90.00
#
_symmetry.space_group_name_H-M   'P 1'
#
loop_
_entity.id
_entity.type
_entity.pdbx_description
1 polymer ?
#
loop_
_entity_poly.entity_id
_entity_poly.type
_entity_poly.pdbx_seq_one_letter_code
_entity_poly.pdbx_strand_id
1 'polypeptide(L)'
;GGLVTHILDPETETRIIILKRDAEKEGMKIDFEVLYYISSECNSNIRNVKGGLTKVMAYAKIHSREITLELAKKVLGEPES
;
A
#
# COMPACT_ATOMS: atom_id res chain seq x y z
N GLY A 1 -9.03 -20.47 -14.86
CA GLY A 1 -8.25 -19.25 -14.57
C GLY A 1 -9.05 -18.06 -15.04
N GLY A 2 -9.38 -17.15 -14.14
CA GLY A 2 -10.20 -15.98 -14.46
C GLY A 2 -10.96 -15.49 -13.24
N LEU A 3 -11.29 -14.19 -13.26
CA LEU A 3 -12.14 -13.44 -12.32
C LEU A 3 -11.44 -12.58 -11.25
N VAL A 4 -10.48 -11.74 -11.65
CA VAL A 4 -10.20 -10.48 -10.92
C VAL A 4 -9.61 -9.36 -11.80
N THR A 5 -9.16 -9.67 -13.02
CA THR A 5 -8.29 -8.82 -13.84
C THR A 5 -8.97 -7.70 -14.64
N HIS A 6 -10.28 -7.44 -14.52
CA HIS A 6 -10.98 -6.52 -15.45
C HIS A 6 -11.47 -5.19 -14.84
N ILE A 7 -11.18 -4.90 -13.57
CA ILE A 7 -11.75 -3.72 -12.87
C ILE A 7 -10.67 -2.68 -12.52
N LEU A 8 -9.41 -3.10 -12.41
CA LEU A 8 -8.32 -2.23 -12.02
C LEU A 8 -7.67 -1.58 -13.24
N ASP A 9 -7.42 -0.28 -13.14
CA ASP A 9 -6.61 0.40 -14.14
C ASP A 9 -5.21 -0.26 -14.22
N PRO A 10 -4.68 -0.54 -15.43
CA PRO A 10 -3.40 -1.22 -15.59
C PRO A 10 -2.23 -0.49 -14.91
N GLU A 11 -2.32 0.84 -14.75
CA GLU A 11 -1.34 1.63 -14.02
C GLU A 11 -1.40 1.33 -12.51
N THR A 12 -2.61 1.19 -11.96
CA THR A 12 -2.85 0.81 -10.56
C THR A 12 -2.39 -0.61 -10.28
N GLU A 13 -2.69 -1.56 -11.16
CA GLU A 13 -2.20 -2.94 -11.03
C GLU A 13 -0.66 -2.99 -11.02
N THR A 14 -0.03 -2.27 -11.94
CA THR A 14 1.43 -2.18 -12.02
C THR A 14 2.02 -1.59 -10.73
N ARG A 15 1.41 -0.54 -10.18
CA ARG A 15 1.82 0.04 -8.88
C ARG A 15 1.74 -0.98 -7.75
N ILE A 16 0.64 -1.73 -7.66
CA ILE A 16 0.44 -2.75 -6.62
C ILE A 16 1.51 -3.85 -6.72
N ILE A 17 1.83 -4.30 -7.94
CA ILE A 17 2.88 -5.30 -8.16
C ILE A 17 4.25 -4.76 -7.69
N ILE A 18 4.55 -3.49 -7.98
CA ILE A 18 5.78 -2.85 -7.52
C ILE A 18 5.81 -2.78 -5.99
N LEU A 19 4.74 -2.29 -5.36
CA LEU A 19 4.63 -2.19 -3.91
C LEU A 19 4.75 -3.55 -3.22
N LYS A 20 4.09 -4.57 -3.75
CA LYS A 20 4.17 -5.95 -3.24
C LYS A 20 5.61 -6.44 -3.23
N ARG A 21 6.33 -6.27 -4.36
CA ARG A 21 7.74 -6.65 -4.47
C ARG A 21 8.62 -5.88 -3.50
N ASP A 22 8.38 -4.58 -3.28
CA ASP A 22 9.12 -3.79 -2.29
C ASP A 22 8.85 -4.29 -0.86
N ALA A 23 7.60 -4.61 -0.51
CA ALA A 23 7.25 -5.17 0.79
C ALA A 23 7.87 -6.57 1.02
N GLU A 24 7.84 -7.44 0.00
CA GLU A 24 8.46 -8.77 0.05
C GLU A 24 9.98 -8.69 0.24
N LYS A 25 10.65 -7.71 -0.37
CA LYS A 25 12.09 -7.46 -0.15
C LYS A 25 12.41 -7.04 1.28
N GLU A 26 11.52 -6.31 1.92
CA GLU A 26 11.60 -5.94 3.33
C GLU A 26 11.20 -7.09 4.28
N GLY A 27 10.81 -8.27 3.74
CA GLY A 27 10.33 -9.41 4.53
C GLY A 27 8.94 -9.21 5.11
N MET A 28 8.16 -8.24 4.62
CA MET A 28 6.82 -7.94 5.08
C MET A 28 5.76 -8.52 4.14
N LYS A 29 4.77 -9.21 4.71
CA LYS A 29 3.57 -9.62 3.99
C LYS A 29 2.50 -8.55 4.20
N ILE A 30 2.05 -7.96 3.11
CA ILE A 30 1.03 -6.92 3.11
C ILE A 30 -0.12 -7.39 2.24
N ASP A 31 -1.33 -7.23 2.75
CA ASP A 31 -2.54 -7.68 2.08
C ASP A 31 -2.87 -6.82 0.85
N PHE A 32 -3.58 -7.43 -0.11
CA PHE A 32 -3.87 -6.77 -1.39
C PHE A 32 -4.68 -5.49 -1.17
N GLU A 33 -5.65 -5.50 -0.27
CA GLU A 33 -6.51 -4.35 0.04
C GLU A 33 -5.69 -3.14 0.53
N VAL A 34 -4.62 -3.39 1.29
CA VAL A 34 -3.72 -2.34 1.79
C VAL A 34 -2.91 -1.76 0.64
N LEU A 35 -2.31 -2.61 -0.20
CA LEU A 35 -1.54 -2.17 -1.36
C LEU A 35 -2.40 -1.39 -2.35
N TYR A 36 -3.62 -1.87 -2.59
CA TYR A 36 -4.62 -1.20 -3.41
C TYR A 36 -4.93 0.18 -2.85
N TYR A 37 -5.24 0.29 -1.56
CA TYR A 37 -5.51 1.57 -0.91
C TYR A 37 -4.34 2.55 -1.06
N ILE A 38 -3.10 2.13 -0.75
CA ILE A 38 -1.91 2.98 -0.91
C ILE A 38 -1.75 3.44 -2.36
N SER A 39 -1.94 2.53 -3.32
CA SER A 39 -1.83 2.84 -4.75
C SER A 39 -2.92 3.80 -5.25
N SER A 40 -4.12 3.71 -4.68
CA SER A 40 -5.28 4.53 -5.01
C SER A 40 -5.17 5.92 -4.39
N GLU A 41 -4.72 6.02 -3.14
CA GLU A 41 -4.58 7.27 -2.39
C GLU A 41 -3.43 8.14 -2.95
N CYS A 42 -2.31 7.52 -3.31
CA CYS A 42 -1.10 8.21 -3.75
C CYS A 42 -0.97 8.36 -5.29
N ASN A 43 -2.10 8.39 -6.03
CA ASN A 43 -2.18 8.22 -7.49
C ASN A 43 -1.25 9.15 -8.33
N SER A 44 -0.80 10.29 -7.79
CA SER A 44 -0.01 11.27 -8.56
C SER A 44 1.38 10.82 -9.04
N ASN A 45 2.06 9.86 -8.39
CA ASN A 45 3.38 9.36 -8.83
C ASN A 45 3.83 8.08 -8.10
N ILE A 46 4.55 7.18 -8.78
CA ILE A 46 5.14 5.97 -8.15
C ILE A 46 6.03 6.29 -6.93
N ARG A 47 6.68 7.45 -6.92
CA ARG A 47 7.50 7.90 -5.78
C ARG A 47 6.65 8.19 -4.53
N ASN A 48 5.47 8.79 -4.70
CA ASN A 48 4.54 9.04 -3.60
C ASN A 48 3.97 7.72 -3.08
N VAL A 49 3.62 6.81 -3.99
CA VAL A 49 3.09 5.47 -3.69
C VAL A 49 4.08 4.67 -2.84
N LYS A 50 5.35 4.63 -3.25
CA LYS A 50 6.43 4.02 -2.45
C LYS A 50 6.63 4.72 -1.10
N GLY A 51 6.60 6.06 -1.09
CA GLY A 51 6.70 6.84 0.14
C GLY A 51 5.56 6.54 1.13
N GLY A 52 4.34 6.37 0.63
CA GLY A 52 3.18 5.97 1.42
C GLY A 52 3.36 4.59 2.03
N LEU A 53 3.81 3.60 1.22
CA LEU A 53 4.15 2.27 1.74
C LEU A 53 5.23 2.35 2.83
N THR A 54 6.32 3.09 2.60
CA THR A 54 7.38 3.27 3.61
C THR A 54 6.85 3.88 4.91
N LYS A 55 5.98 4.89 4.85
CA LYS A 55 5.36 5.48 6.06
C LYS A 55 4.52 4.46 6.82
N VAL A 56 3.66 3.71 6.12
CA VAL A 56 2.82 2.66 6.71
C VAL A 56 3.67 1.59 7.39
N MET A 57 4.71 1.11 6.70
CA MET A 57 5.64 0.12 7.25
C MET A 57 6.41 0.64 8.47
N ALA A 58 6.89 1.89 8.42
CA ALA A 58 7.61 2.51 9.53
C ALA A 58 6.70 2.67 10.76
N TYR A 59 5.46 3.14 10.57
CA TYR A 59 4.48 3.27 11.64
C TYR A 59 4.16 1.91 12.26
N ALA A 60 3.90 0.89 11.44
CA ALA A 60 3.66 -0.48 11.89
C ALA A 60 4.84 -1.03 12.72
N LYS A 61 6.09 -0.83 12.25
CA LYS A 61 7.31 -1.22 12.97
C LYS A 61 7.44 -0.50 14.33
N ILE A 62 7.26 0.82 14.37
CA ILE A 62 7.40 1.64 15.59
C ILE A 62 6.34 1.26 16.63
N HIS A 63 5.09 1.06 16.20
CA HIS A 63 3.99 0.70 17.08
C HIS A 63 3.85 -0.81 17.33
N SER A 64 4.74 -1.63 16.76
CA SER A 64 4.66 -3.10 16.77
C SER A 64 3.26 -3.61 16.41
N ARG A 65 2.67 -3.00 15.37
CA ARG A 65 1.36 -3.37 14.83
C ARG A 65 1.51 -4.06 13.50
N GLU A 66 0.56 -4.92 13.19
CA GLU A 66 0.45 -5.51 11.86
C GLU A 66 -0.01 -4.46 10.84
N ILE A 67 0.44 -4.61 9.61
CA ILE A 67 0.05 -3.72 8.51
C ILE A 67 -1.35 -4.13 8.05
N THR A 68 -2.36 -3.35 8.46
CA THR A 68 -3.76 -3.53 8.08
C THR A 68 -4.29 -2.32 7.30
N LEU A 69 -5.44 -2.48 6.66
CA LEU A 69 -6.09 -1.39 5.92
C LEU A 69 -6.42 -0.21 6.83
N GLU A 70 -6.84 -0.47 8.07
CA GLU A 70 -7.09 0.57 9.08
C GLU A 70 -5.83 1.35 9.43
N LEU A 71 -4.70 0.67 9.59
CA LEU A 71 -3.42 1.32 9.85
C LEU A 71 -2.98 2.18 8.66
N ALA A 72 -3.14 1.67 7.44
CA ALA A 72 -2.82 2.45 6.25
C ALA A 72 -3.72 3.68 6.09
N LYS A 73 -5.03 3.56 6.33
CA LYS A 73 -5.97 4.68 6.36
C LYS A 73 -5.61 5.70 7.44
N LYS A 74 -5.22 5.25 8.63
CA LYS A 74 -4.77 6.14 9.70
C LYS A 74 -3.51 6.91 9.32
N VAL A 75 -2.54 6.25 8.69
CA VAL A 75 -1.24 6.85 8.35
C VAL A 75 -1.31 7.75 7.11
N LEU A 76 -2.17 7.43 6.15
CA LEU A 76 -2.26 8.15 4.88
C LEU A 76 -3.48 9.09 4.79
N GLY A 77 -4.56 8.79 5.51
CA GLY A 77 -5.87 9.41 5.36
C GLY A 77 -6.28 10.38 6.48
N GLU A 78 -5.55 10.49 7.60
CA GLU A 78 -5.87 11.51 8.61
C GLU A 78 -4.85 12.67 8.61
N PRO A 79 -5.31 13.93 8.50
CA PRO A 79 -4.65 15.03 9.17
C PRO A 79 -4.82 14.81 10.69
N GLU A 80 -3.71 14.65 11.41
CA GLU A 80 -3.73 14.77 12.87
C GLU A 80 -4.41 16.08 13.25
N SER A 81 -5.52 16.01 13.99
CA SER A 81 -6.17 17.18 14.59
C SER A 81 -5.36 17.73 15.75
#